data_AF-A0A090CXX9-F1
#
_entry.id   AF-A0A090CXX9-F1
#
_cell.length_a   1.000
_cell.length_b   1.000
_cell.length_c   1.000
_cell.angle_alpha   90.00
_cell.angle_beta   90.00
_cell.angle_gamma   90.00
#
_symmetry.space_group_name_H-M   'P 1'
#
loop_
_entity.id
_entity.type
_entity.pdbx_description
1 polymer ?
#
loop_
_entity_poly.entity_id
_entity_poly.type
_entity_poly.pdbx_seq_one_letter_code
_entity_poly.pdbx_strand_id
1 'polypeptide(L)'
;MKLFYLASPFSSNEKQVEAYRFKAVSYILFKLHQEKKFVYSPITHNYPLIEKGLMKAHEEWMQFDLAMLSKCDGLLVLKLEGWENSRGVTQEIAYAEKQGISIEWIETPTKDEVDNFSEKTLKDLLYRLKEMFRVREWKKFHSPKNIAMNLGVEVGELMEPFRWLTTEQSYFLDEETKKEVEGEIADCFNMLLYLSDLLGIDPVKSSFKKINIIEQRYPVEECRGKCDKYTKYQVLSK
;
A
#
# COMPACT_ATOMS: atom_id res chain seq x y z
N MET A 1 13.70 22.12 23.91
CA MET A 1 13.51 21.15 22.80
C MET A 1 12.77 21.90 21.71
N LYS A 2 13.29 21.94 20.47
CA LYS A 2 12.59 22.63 19.37
C LYS A 2 11.69 21.66 18.63
N LEU A 3 10.45 22.07 18.36
CA LEU A 3 9.45 21.35 17.58
C LEU A 3 9.28 22.04 16.23
N PHE A 4 9.29 21.27 15.14
CA PHE A 4 9.09 21.79 13.79
C PHE A 4 7.81 21.24 13.18
N TYR A 5 7.22 22.02 12.27
CA TYR A 5 6.09 21.61 11.45
C TYR A 5 6.57 21.29 10.03
N LEU A 6 6.18 20.15 9.45
CA LEU A 6 6.53 19.76 8.09
C LEU A 6 5.35 19.93 7.13
N ALA A 7 5.38 21.02 6.37
CA ALA A 7 4.44 21.33 5.29
C ALA A 7 4.84 20.63 3.98
N SER A 8 3.84 20.11 3.27
CA SER A 8 4.04 19.48 1.96
C SER A 8 2.71 19.42 1.19
N PRO A 9 2.69 19.48 -0.15
CA PRO A 9 1.46 19.24 -0.90
C PRO A 9 0.99 17.80 -0.72
N PHE A 10 -0.33 17.63 -0.58
CA PHE A 10 -0.95 16.30 -0.44
C PHE A 10 -1.94 16.02 -1.58
N SER A 11 -3.06 16.74 -1.61
CA SER A 11 -4.21 16.45 -2.48
C SER A 11 -3.87 16.41 -3.97
N SER A 12 -4.40 15.42 -4.68
CA SER A 12 -4.26 15.26 -6.13
C SER A 12 -5.50 14.60 -6.73
N ASN A 13 -5.75 14.82 -8.02
CA ASN A 13 -6.79 14.10 -8.76
C ASN A 13 -6.45 12.61 -8.91
N GLU A 14 -5.18 12.24 -8.73
CA GLU A 14 -4.67 10.88 -8.86
C GLU A 14 -4.29 10.33 -7.48
N LYS A 15 -5.00 9.28 -7.03
CA LYS A 15 -4.73 8.62 -5.74
C LYS A 15 -3.32 8.05 -5.60
N GLN A 16 -2.67 7.72 -6.71
CA GLN A 16 -1.28 7.26 -6.74
C GLN A 16 -0.30 8.38 -6.37
N VAL A 17 -0.59 9.61 -6.80
CA VAL A 17 0.21 10.79 -6.44
C VAL A 17 0.08 11.09 -4.95
N GLU A 18 -1.13 11.00 -4.38
CA GLU A 18 -1.34 11.16 -2.93
C GLU A 18 -0.59 10.10 -2.12
N ALA A 19 -0.64 8.84 -2.54
CA ALA A 19 0.09 7.74 -1.90
C ALA A 19 1.60 7.94 -1.97
N TYR A 20 2.13 8.36 -3.11
CA TYR A 20 3.55 8.68 -3.26
C TYR A 20 3.96 9.86 -2.35
N ARG A 21 3.17 10.94 -2.33
CA ARG A 21 3.43 12.11 -1.46
C ARG A 21 3.46 11.71 0.01
N PHE A 22 2.52 10.88 0.48
CA PHE A 22 2.54 10.33 1.83
C PHE A 22 3.85 9.58 2.13
N LYS A 23 4.31 8.72 1.21
CA LYS A 23 5.58 7.97 1.38
C LYS A 23 6.79 8.90 1.41
N ALA A 24 6.86 9.87 0.51
CA ALA A 24 7.94 10.84 0.42
C ALA A 24 8.04 11.70 1.69
N VAL A 25 6.90 12.20 2.19
CA VAL A 25 6.82 12.95 3.44
C VAL A 25 7.24 12.08 4.63
N SER A 26 6.80 10.82 4.66
CA SER A 26 7.16 9.88 5.73
C SER A 26 8.66 9.54 5.73
N TYR A 27 9.29 9.40 4.56
CA TYR A 27 10.75 9.23 4.44
C TYR A 27 11.50 10.45 4.98
N ILE A 28 11.09 11.65 4.58
CA ILE A 28 11.71 12.89 5.04
C ILE A 28 11.54 13.05 6.55
N LEU A 29 10.35 12.76 7.08
CA LEU A 29 10.09 12.75 8.51
C LEU A 29 11.04 11.78 9.23
N PHE A 30 11.18 10.55 8.73
CA PHE A 30 12.13 9.58 9.27
C PHE A 30 13.56 10.12 9.31
N LYS A 31 14.05 10.72 8.23
CA LYS A 31 15.40 11.32 8.15
C LYS A 31 15.59 12.43 9.18
N LEU A 32 14.62 13.33 9.31
CA LEU A 32 14.66 14.42 10.30
C LEU A 32 14.71 13.90 11.73
N HIS A 33 13.95 12.84 12.03
CA HIS A 33 13.97 12.21 13.35
C HIS A 33 15.28 11.46 13.62
N GLN A 34 15.92 10.86 12.61
CA GLN A 34 17.28 10.30 12.74
C GLN A 34 18.31 11.37 13.10
N GLU A 35 18.12 12.60 12.62
CA GLU A 35 18.91 13.77 12.99
C GLU A 35 18.50 14.39 14.33
N LYS A 36 17.61 13.72 15.09
CA LYS A 36 17.08 14.16 16.39
C LYS A 36 16.31 15.49 16.32
N LYS A 37 15.75 15.85 15.16
CA LYS A 37 14.78 16.93 15.03
C LYS A 37 13.39 16.39 15.39
N PHE A 38 12.69 17.07 16.29
CA PHE A 38 11.30 16.75 16.61
C PHE A 38 10.40 17.44 15.61
N VAL A 39 9.65 16.66 14.84
CA VAL A 39 8.86 17.17 13.71
C VAL A 39 7.45 16.59 13.74
N TYR A 40 6.45 17.46 13.65
CA TYR A 40 5.06 17.12 13.35
C TYR A 40 4.82 17.25 11.85
N SER A 41 4.14 16.28 11.26
CA SER A 41 3.74 16.28 9.84
C SER A 41 2.25 15.99 9.75
N PRO A 42 1.40 16.91 9.28
CA PRO A 42 -0.03 16.68 9.14
C PRO A 42 -0.34 15.45 8.29
N ILE A 43 0.40 15.28 7.19
CA ILE A 43 0.21 14.17 6.27
C ILE A 43 0.56 12.86 6.97
N THR A 44 1.78 12.68 7.45
CA THR A 44 2.18 11.37 8.02
C THR A 44 1.37 11.00 9.27
N HIS A 45 1.06 11.97 10.13
CA HIS A 45 0.36 11.68 11.39
C HIS A 45 -1.14 11.47 11.22
N ASN A 46 -1.77 12.02 10.17
CA ASN A 46 -3.22 11.93 9.99
C ASN A 46 -3.66 11.10 8.78
N TYR A 47 -2.75 10.64 7.91
CA TYR A 47 -3.09 9.90 6.68
C TYR A 47 -4.06 8.71 6.91
N PRO A 48 -3.88 7.84 7.92
CA PRO A 48 -4.83 6.75 8.16
C PRO A 48 -6.26 7.23 8.46
N LEU A 49 -6.40 8.40 9.08
CA LEU A 49 -7.69 9.01 9.38
C LEU A 49 -8.30 9.67 8.14
N ILE A 50 -7.47 10.33 7.34
CA ILE A 50 -7.85 10.92 6.04
C ILE A 50 -8.38 9.82 5.11
N GLU A 51 -7.75 8.65 5.05
CA GLU A 51 -8.23 7.51 4.25
C GLU A 51 -9.60 6.97 4.71
N LYS A 52 -10.00 7.25 5.95
CA LYS A 52 -11.35 6.93 6.47
C LYS A 52 -12.36 8.06 6.31
N GLY A 53 -11.94 9.18 5.71
CA GLY A 53 -12.81 10.32 5.40
C GLY A 53 -12.97 11.33 6.52
N LEU A 54 -12.01 11.41 7.46
CA LEU A 54 -11.97 12.49 8.46
C LEU A 54 -11.72 13.85 7.80
N MET A 55 -12.46 14.87 8.25
CA MET A 55 -12.35 16.29 7.83
C MET A 55 -12.29 16.47 6.31
N LYS A 56 -13.44 16.59 5.65
CA LYS A 56 -13.48 16.61 4.18
C LYS A 56 -13.24 17.99 3.59
N ALA A 57 -13.43 19.06 4.38
CA ALA A 57 -13.27 20.43 3.92
C ALA A 57 -11.83 20.92 4.12
N HIS A 58 -11.31 21.69 3.16
CA HIS A 58 -10.00 22.33 3.25
C HIS A 58 -9.88 23.23 4.48
N GLU A 59 -10.96 23.94 4.78
CA GLU A 59 -11.03 24.90 5.88
C GLU A 59 -10.94 24.22 7.26
N GLU A 60 -11.53 23.03 7.41
CA GLU A 60 -11.43 22.23 8.65
C GLU A 60 -9.99 21.78 8.90
N TRP A 61 -9.31 21.27 7.86
CA TRP A 61 -7.89 20.91 7.94
C TRP A 61 -7.03 22.12 8.27
N MET A 62 -7.21 23.24 7.56
CA MET A 62 -6.38 24.41 7.80
C MET A 62 -6.52 24.97 9.21
N GLN A 63 -7.71 24.94 9.80
CA GLN A 63 -7.86 25.40 11.19
C GLN A 63 -7.03 24.53 12.13
N PHE A 64 -7.04 23.22 11.95
CA PHE A 64 -6.25 22.28 12.75
C PHE A 64 -4.74 22.44 12.49
N ASP A 65 -4.34 22.52 11.22
CA ASP A 65 -2.96 22.65 10.77
C ASP A 65 -2.32 23.94 11.29
N LEU A 66 -3.01 25.08 11.20
CA LEU A 66 -2.53 26.34 11.77
C LEU A 66 -2.47 26.29 13.30
N ALA A 67 -3.40 25.61 13.97
CA ALA A 67 -3.34 25.43 15.41
C ALA A 67 -2.10 24.63 15.83
N MET A 68 -1.74 23.58 15.08
CA MET A 68 -0.51 22.81 15.31
C MET A 68 0.74 23.61 14.98
N LEU A 69 0.77 24.30 13.83
CA LEU A 69 1.87 25.18 13.42
C LEU A 69 2.14 26.29 14.44
N SER A 70 1.09 26.84 15.06
CA SER A 70 1.23 27.87 16.12
C SER A 70 2.00 27.42 17.37
N LYS A 71 2.19 26.10 17.54
CA LYS A 71 2.93 25.49 18.65
C LYS A 71 4.34 25.04 18.28
N CYS A 72 4.74 25.24 17.02
CA CYS A 72 6.05 24.87 16.51
C CYS A 72 7.00 26.06 16.52
N ASP A 73 8.29 25.79 16.73
CA ASP A 73 9.38 26.76 16.69
C ASP A 73 9.82 27.11 15.26
N GLY A 74 9.47 26.27 14.28
CA GLY A 74 9.87 26.44 12.88
C GLY A 74 8.96 25.68 11.91
N LEU A 75 8.92 26.17 10.67
CA LEU A 75 8.25 25.56 9.54
C LEU A 75 9.29 24.97 8.57
N LEU A 76 9.15 23.70 8.25
CA LEU A 76 9.90 23.00 7.21
C LEU A 76 8.98 22.83 6.01
N VAL A 77 9.41 23.24 4.81
CA VAL A 77 8.62 23.09 3.58
C VAL A 77 9.30 22.09 2.66
N LEU A 78 8.66 20.93 2.44
CA LEU A 78 9.14 19.93 1.49
C LEU A 78 8.67 20.25 0.07
N LYS A 79 9.64 20.51 -0.81
CA LYS A 79 9.43 20.99 -2.19
C LYS A 79 9.00 19.90 -3.18
N LEU A 80 8.05 19.05 -2.81
CA LEU A 80 7.44 18.08 -3.73
C LEU A 80 6.79 18.78 -4.93
N GLU A 81 6.70 18.10 -6.06
CA GLU A 81 6.08 18.64 -7.27
C GLU A 81 4.69 19.25 -6.99
N GLY A 82 4.52 20.51 -7.41
CA GLY A 82 3.29 21.29 -7.22
C GLY A 82 3.16 22.00 -5.87
N TRP A 83 4.20 21.99 -5.00
CA TRP A 83 4.14 22.66 -3.69
C TRP A 83 3.83 24.16 -3.79
N GLU A 84 4.36 24.86 -4.80
CA GLU A 84 4.17 26.30 -5.01
C GLU A 84 2.70 26.69 -5.24
N ASN A 85 1.93 25.76 -5.81
CA ASN A 85 0.51 25.96 -6.11
C ASN A 85 -0.41 25.34 -5.05
N SER A 86 0.15 24.76 -3.99
CA SER A 86 -0.65 24.12 -2.95
C SER A 86 -1.26 25.17 -2.03
N ARG A 87 -2.60 25.22 -2.01
CA ARG A 87 -3.38 26.13 -1.15
C ARG A 87 -3.02 25.98 0.34
N GLY A 88 -2.80 24.74 0.80
CA GLY A 88 -2.41 24.48 2.20
C GLY A 88 -1.02 25.01 2.51
N VAL A 89 -0.02 24.60 1.72
CA VAL A 89 1.38 24.98 1.92
C VAL A 89 1.57 26.51 1.85
N THR A 90 0.94 27.17 0.88
CA THR A 90 1.01 28.64 0.76
C THR A 90 0.37 29.36 1.95
N GLN A 91 -0.71 28.83 2.52
CA GLN A 91 -1.35 29.38 3.72
C GLN A 91 -0.50 29.15 4.98
N GLU A 92 0.14 28.00 5.11
CA GLU A 92 1.07 27.68 6.20
C GLU A 92 2.30 28.60 6.16
N ILE A 93 2.87 28.84 4.97
CA ILE A 93 3.98 29.78 4.75
C ILE A 93 3.56 31.20 5.15
N ALA A 94 2.44 31.69 4.63
CA ALA A 94 1.96 33.04 4.94
C ALA A 94 1.67 33.23 6.44
N TYR A 95 1.16 32.18 7.11
CA TYR A 95 0.98 32.19 8.55
C TYR A 95 2.32 32.27 9.30
N ALA A 96 3.30 31.43 8.92
CA ALA A 96 4.62 31.43 9.53
C ALA A 96 5.33 32.78 9.38
N GLU A 97 5.29 33.39 8.19
CA GLU A 97 5.84 34.73 7.93
C GLU A 97 5.18 35.78 8.82
N LYS A 98 3.84 35.76 8.93
CA LYS A 98 3.08 36.69 9.78
C LYS A 98 3.41 36.54 11.27
N GLN A 99 3.67 35.32 11.74
CA GLN A 99 4.02 35.05 13.14
C GLN A 99 5.52 35.16 13.43
N GLY A 100 6.36 35.39 12.42
CA GLY A 100 7.81 35.41 12.57
C GLY A 100 8.41 34.02 12.85
N ILE A 101 7.73 32.94 12.47
CA ILE A 101 8.23 31.57 12.58
C ILE A 101 9.28 31.34 11.47
N SER A 102 10.44 30.79 11.82
CA SER A 102 11.51 30.54 10.85
C SER A 102 11.11 29.47 9.83
N ILE A 103 11.45 29.69 8.56
CA ILE A 103 11.14 28.76 7.45
C ILE A 103 12.44 28.14 6.92
N GLU A 104 12.48 26.81 6.87
CA GLU A 104 13.54 26.03 6.22
C GLU A 104 12.97 25.24 5.02
N TRP A 105 13.75 25.11 3.97
CA TRP A 105 13.33 24.43 2.73
C TRP A 105 13.99 23.06 2.63
N ILE A 106 13.19 22.04 2.33
CA ILE A 106 13.67 20.66 2.16
C ILE A 106 13.49 20.25 0.70
N GLU A 107 14.56 19.71 0.11
CA GLU A 107 14.53 19.15 -1.24
C GLU A 107 13.73 17.85 -1.32
N THR A 108 13.16 17.60 -2.49
CA THR A 108 12.42 16.37 -2.76
C THR A 108 13.35 15.16 -2.70
N PRO A 109 12.98 14.07 -1.99
CA PRO A 109 13.75 12.84 -2.01
C PRO A 109 13.71 12.20 -3.39
N THR A 110 14.75 11.44 -3.73
CA THR A 110 14.75 10.64 -4.96
C THR A 110 13.70 9.54 -4.89
N LYS A 111 13.23 9.09 -6.05
CA LYS A 111 12.24 8.01 -6.12
C LYS A 111 12.75 6.73 -5.47
N ASP A 112 14.02 6.38 -5.68
CA ASP A 112 14.63 5.17 -5.11
C ASP A 112 14.69 5.22 -3.58
N GLU A 113 14.98 6.38 -2.99
CA GLU A 113 14.94 6.55 -1.53
C GLU A 113 13.54 6.28 -0.97
N VAL A 114 12.51 6.84 -1.61
CA VAL A 114 11.11 6.64 -1.19
C VAL A 114 10.70 5.17 -1.38
N ASP A 115 11.07 4.57 -2.51
CA ASP A 115 10.73 3.21 -2.87
C ASP A 115 11.41 2.17 -1.97
N ASN A 116 12.62 2.45 -1.47
CA ASN A 116 13.36 1.59 -0.54
C ASN A 116 12.94 1.81 0.92
N PHE A 117 12.38 2.97 1.26
CA PHE A 117 11.90 3.27 2.61
C PHE A 117 10.53 2.64 2.90
N SER A 118 9.60 2.69 1.94
CA SER A 118 8.24 2.23 2.17
C SER A 118 8.10 0.72 2.00
N GLU A 119 7.35 0.06 2.89
CA GLU A 119 6.89 -1.30 2.64
C GLU A 119 6.13 -1.38 1.32
N LYS A 120 6.43 -2.40 0.51
CA LYS A 120 5.73 -2.64 -0.75
C LYS A 120 4.33 -3.18 -0.44
N THR A 121 3.30 -2.48 -0.91
CA THR A 121 1.90 -2.87 -0.73
C THR A 121 1.33 -3.52 -1.99
N LEU A 122 0.16 -4.16 -1.87
CA LEU A 122 -0.58 -4.68 -3.04
C LEU A 122 -0.93 -3.58 -4.04
N LYS A 123 -1.20 -2.36 -3.56
CA LYS A 123 -1.48 -1.21 -4.43
C LYS A 123 -0.24 -0.84 -5.25
N ASP A 124 0.95 -0.89 -4.64
CA ASP A 124 2.21 -0.62 -5.34
C ASP A 124 2.50 -1.67 -6.42
N LEU A 125 2.31 -2.95 -6.09
CA LEU A 125 2.47 -4.04 -7.04
C LEU A 125 1.50 -3.90 -8.22
N LEU A 126 0.22 -3.67 -7.93
CA LEU A 126 -0.80 -3.47 -8.97
C LEU A 126 -0.50 -2.27 -9.86
N TYR A 127 -0.03 -1.16 -9.29
CA TYR A 127 0.42 -0.01 -10.06
C TYR A 127 1.57 -0.39 -11.00
N ARG A 128 2.60 -1.09 -10.47
CA ARG A 128 3.74 -1.52 -11.27
C ARG A 128 3.33 -2.44 -12.42
N LEU A 129 2.41 -3.37 -12.18
CA LEU A 129 1.83 -4.26 -13.20
C LEU A 129 1.10 -3.46 -14.28
N LYS A 130 0.19 -2.56 -13.88
CA LYS A 130 -0.58 -1.73 -14.80
C LYS A 130 0.32 -0.85 -15.66
N GLU A 131 1.37 -0.28 -15.08
CA GLU A 131 2.34 0.51 -15.82
C GLU A 131 3.15 -0.34 -16.81
N MET A 132 3.62 -1.52 -16.37
CA MET A 132 4.32 -2.46 -17.23
C MET A 132 3.48 -2.86 -18.45
N PHE A 133 2.18 -3.09 -18.27
CA PHE A 133 1.24 -3.40 -19.34
C PHE A 133 0.91 -2.19 -20.22
N ARG A 134 0.79 -1.00 -19.63
CA ARG A 134 0.47 0.24 -20.34
C ARG A 134 1.56 0.59 -21.35
N VAL A 135 2.83 0.59 -20.93
CA VAL A 135 3.95 0.96 -21.81
C VAL A 135 4.19 -0.02 -22.96
N ARG A 136 3.62 -1.23 -22.87
CA ARG A 136 3.65 -2.26 -23.92
C ARG A 136 2.36 -2.35 -24.73
N GLU A 137 1.38 -1.49 -24.44
CA GLU A 137 0.04 -1.52 -25.03
C GLU A 137 -0.67 -2.89 -24.91
N TRP A 138 -0.34 -3.66 -23.87
CA TRP A 138 -0.85 -5.02 -23.69
C TRP A 138 -2.28 -5.07 -23.18
N LYS A 139 -2.79 -3.96 -22.64
CA LYS A 139 -4.17 -3.85 -22.13
C LYS A 139 -5.23 -4.33 -23.13
N LYS A 140 -4.98 -4.23 -24.44
CA LYS A 140 -5.87 -4.73 -25.51
C LYS A 140 -6.08 -6.26 -25.50
N PHE A 141 -5.16 -7.02 -24.90
CA PHE A 141 -5.25 -8.48 -24.76
C PHE A 141 -5.82 -8.92 -23.40
N HIS A 142 -6.05 -7.99 -22.48
CA HIS A 142 -6.31 -8.27 -21.07
C HIS A 142 -7.81 -8.27 -20.73
N SER A 143 -8.59 -9.10 -21.41
CA SER A 143 -9.95 -9.39 -20.93
C SER A 143 -9.89 -10.22 -19.64
N PRO A 144 -10.87 -10.13 -18.72
CA PRO A 144 -10.92 -10.99 -17.53
C PRO A 144 -10.83 -12.48 -17.87
N LYS A 145 -11.43 -12.90 -19.00
CA LYS A 145 -11.30 -14.27 -19.52
C LYS A 145 -9.83 -14.62 -19.80
N ASN A 146 -9.12 -13.77 -20.54
CA ASN A 146 -7.74 -14.05 -20.94
C ASN A 146 -6.80 -14.08 -19.73
N ILE A 147 -6.96 -13.15 -18.78
CA ILE A 147 -6.15 -13.13 -17.55
C ILE A 147 -6.47 -14.35 -16.68
N ALA A 148 -7.74 -14.77 -16.58
CA ALA A 148 -8.08 -16.00 -15.87
C ALA A 148 -7.49 -17.26 -16.54
N MET A 149 -7.45 -17.29 -17.88
CA MET A 149 -6.79 -18.38 -18.61
C MET A 149 -5.28 -18.38 -18.38
N ASN A 150 -4.64 -17.21 -18.43
CA ASN A 150 -3.21 -17.10 -18.17
C ASN A 150 -2.86 -17.46 -16.72
N LEU A 151 -3.65 -17.05 -15.72
CA LEU A 151 -3.51 -17.56 -14.34
C LEU A 151 -3.54 -19.10 -14.29
N GLY A 152 -4.39 -19.75 -15.09
CA GLY A 152 -4.41 -21.22 -15.20
C GLY A 152 -3.13 -21.81 -15.79
N VAL A 153 -2.45 -21.07 -16.69
CA VAL A 153 -1.13 -21.44 -17.24
C VAL A 153 -0.06 -21.30 -16.16
N GLU A 154 0.01 -20.17 -15.45
CA GLU A 154 0.99 -19.95 -14.37
C GLU A 154 0.84 -21.00 -13.25
N VAL A 155 -0.40 -21.40 -12.92
CA VAL A 155 -0.63 -22.51 -11.97
C VAL A 155 -0.12 -23.84 -12.52
N GLY A 156 -0.21 -24.05 -13.83
CA GLY A 156 0.40 -25.17 -14.54
C GLY A 156 1.92 -25.21 -14.36
N GLU A 157 2.57 -24.08 -14.61
CA GLU A 157 4.02 -23.89 -14.48
C GLU A 157 4.46 -24.07 -13.02
N LEU A 158 3.71 -23.54 -12.05
CA LEU A 158 3.95 -23.77 -10.62
C LEU A 158 3.93 -25.26 -10.22
N MET A 159 3.17 -26.10 -10.91
CA MET A 159 3.11 -27.54 -10.62
C MET A 159 4.30 -28.32 -11.21
N GLU A 160 5.00 -27.77 -12.22
CA GLU A 160 6.08 -28.46 -12.93
C GLU A 160 7.20 -28.95 -12.00
N PRO A 161 7.76 -28.12 -11.10
CA PRO A 161 8.88 -28.55 -10.26
C PRO A 161 8.52 -29.66 -9.28
N PHE A 162 7.23 -29.82 -8.98
CA PHE A 162 6.73 -30.84 -8.06
C PHE A 162 6.29 -32.14 -8.74
N ARG A 163 6.13 -32.15 -10.07
CA ARG A 163 5.44 -33.22 -10.83
C ARG A 163 5.94 -34.63 -10.52
N TRP A 164 7.26 -34.79 -10.36
CA TRP A 164 7.91 -36.09 -10.19
C TRP A 164 8.48 -36.31 -8.78
N LEU A 165 8.25 -35.39 -7.86
CA LEU A 165 8.73 -35.51 -6.48
C LEU A 165 7.82 -36.44 -5.67
N THR A 166 8.42 -37.19 -4.75
CA THR A 166 7.65 -37.80 -3.67
C THR A 166 7.15 -36.73 -2.69
N THR A 167 6.14 -37.07 -1.88
CA THR A 167 5.65 -36.17 -0.82
C THR A 167 6.77 -35.69 0.10
N GLU A 168 7.69 -36.58 0.49
CA GLU A 168 8.82 -36.20 1.35
C GLU A 168 9.78 -35.23 0.64
N GLN A 169 10.14 -35.52 -0.62
CA GLN A 169 11.00 -34.65 -1.42
C GLN A 169 10.40 -33.25 -1.64
N SER A 170 9.07 -33.14 -1.73
CA SER A 170 8.39 -31.85 -1.93
C SER A 170 8.61 -30.84 -0.79
N TYR A 171 9.05 -31.28 0.39
CA TYR A 171 9.40 -30.41 1.53
C TYR A 171 10.86 -29.93 1.51
N PHE A 172 11.73 -30.53 0.68
CA PHE A 172 13.18 -30.32 0.69
C PHE A 172 13.73 -30.04 -0.72
N LEU A 173 13.21 -28.98 -1.34
CA LEU A 173 13.69 -28.50 -2.64
C LEU A 173 15.12 -27.96 -2.54
N ASP A 174 15.93 -28.19 -3.58
CA ASP A 174 17.19 -27.48 -3.74
C ASP A 174 16.97 -26.00 -4.08
N GLU A 175 18.03 -25.19 -3.97
CA GLU A 175 17.96 -23.73 -4.15
C GLU A 175 17.61 -23.31 -5.58
N GLU A 176 17.89 -24.15 -6.59
CA GLU A 176 17.52 -23.86 -7.99
C GLU A 176 16.02 -24.04 -8.17
N THR A 177 15.51 -25.20 -7.77
CA THR A 177 14.08 -25.54 -7.82
C THR A 177 13.25 -24.57 -6.99
N LYS A 178 13.74 -24.15 -5.82
CA LYS A 178 13.05 -23.18 -4.97
C LYS A 178 12.92 -21.81 -5.64
N LYS A 179 13.91 -21.37 -6.42
CA LYS A 179 13.84 -20.10 -7.18
C LYS A 179 12.84 -20.18 -8.33
N GLU A 180 12.76 -21.32 -9.01
CA GLU A 180 11.72 -21.55 -10.01
C GLU A 180 10.33 -21.42 -9.37
N VAL A 181 10.08 -22.15 -8.27
CA VAL A 181 8.83 -22.07 -7.52
C VAL A 181 8.53 -20.66 -7.03
N GLU A 182 9.53 -19.89 -6.58
CA GLU A 182 9.36 -18.49 -6.19
C GLU A 182 8.85 -17.62 -7.34
N GLY A 183 9.41 -17.80 -8.55
CA GLY A 183 8.94 -17.14 -9.77
C GLY A 183 7.49 -17.47 -10.08
N GLU A 184 7.15 -18.75 -10.12
CA GLU A 184 5.80 -19.21 -10.48
C GLU A 184 4.73 -18.80 -9.45
N ILE A 185 5.09 -18.75 -8.16
CA ILE A 185 4.22 -18.18 -7.12
C ILE A 185 3.95 -16.70 -7.41
N ALA A 186 4.99 -15.95 -7.78
CA ALA A 186 4.86 -14.53 -8.09
C ALA A 186 3.97 -14.31 -9.32
N ASP A 187 4.11 -15.12 -10.37
CA ASP A 187 3.29 -14.99 -11.59
C ASP A 187 1.82 -15.37 -11.35
N CYS A 188 1.56 -16.45 -10.61
CA CYS A 188 0.22 -16.77 -10.11
C CYS A 188 -0.39 -15.60 -9.33
N PHE A 189 0.39 -15.00 -8.41
CA PHE A 189 -0.08 -13.91 -7.58
C PHE A 189 -0.35 -12.64 -8.39
N ASN A 190 0.54 -12.28 -9.31
CA ASN A 190 0.43 -11.12 -10.19
C ASN A 190 -0.84 -11.20 -11.05
N MET A 191 -1.11 -12.37 -11.64
CA MET A 191 -2.31 -12.57 -12.48
C MET A 191 -3.59 -12.54 -11.66
N LEU A 192 -3.61 -13.17 -10.48
CA LEU A 192 -4.77 -13.13 -9.60
C LEU A 192 -5.07 -11.70 -9.11
N LEU A 193 -4.03 -10.95 -8.72
CA LEU A 193 -4.15 -9.57 -8.28
C LEU A 193 -4.67 -8.68 -9.41
N TYR A 194 -4.12 -8.82 -10.61
CA TYR A 194 -4.55 -8.04 -11.77
C TYR A 194 -5.97 -8.39 -12.24
N LEU A 195 -6.33 -9.68 -12.25
CA LEU A 195 -7.70 -10.14 -12.51
C LEU A 195 -8.69 -9.52 -11.51
N SER A 196 -8.29 -9.45 -10.23
CA SER A 196 -9.10 -8.84 -9.18
C SER A 196 -9.35 -7.34 -9.46
N ASP A 197 -8.33 -6.59 -9.90
CA ASP A 197 -8.48 -5.18 -10.32
C ASP A 197 -9.44 -5.03 -11.50
N LEU A 198 -9.31 -5.88 -12.54
CA LEU A 198 -10.20 -5.85 -13.71
C LEU A 198 -11.67 -6.09 -13.34
N LEU A 199 -11.92 -6.89 -12.30
CA LEU A 199 -13.26 -7.24 -11.82
C LEU A 199 -13.75 -6.35 -10.67
N GLY A 200 -12.95 -5.40 -10.19
CA GLY A 200 -13.29 -4.56 -9.03
C GLY A 200 -13.41 -5.35 -7.72
N ILE A 201 -12.68 -6.46 -7.60
CA ILE A 201 -12.66 -7.33 -6.42
C ILE A 201 -11.47 -6.94 -5.55
N ASP A 202 -11.71 -6.74 -4.25
CA ASP A 202 -10.65 -6.66 -3.24
C ASP A 202 -10.31 -8.08 -2.77
N PRO A 203 -9.15 -8.65 -3.15
CA PRO A 203 -8.81 -10.03 -2.82
C PRO A 203 -8.57 -10.21 -1.32
N VAL A 204 -8.02 -9.21 -0.62
CA VAL A 204 -7.77 -9.29 0.83
C VAL A 204 -9.09 -9.33 1.59
N LYS A 205 -9.99 -8.39 1.29
CA LYS A 205 -11.33 -8.35 1.90
C LYS A 205 -12.12 -9.62 1.59
N SER A 206 -12.00 -10.15 0.37
CA SER A 206 -12.68 -11.38 -0.05
C SER A 206 -12.13 -12.60 0.70
N SER A 207 -10.81 -12.67 0.91
CA SER A 207 -10.16 -13.73 1.70
C SER A 207 -10.60 -13.72 3.16
N PHE A 208 -10.64 -12.56 3.83
CA PHE A 208 -11.16 -12.47 5.21
C PHE A 208 -12.60 -12.96 5.32
N LYS A 209 -13.47 -12.55 4.40
CA LYS A 209 -14.86 -13.07 4.35
C LYS A 209 -14.89 -14.58 4.17
N LYS A 210 -14.02 -15.13 3.31
CA LYS A 210 -13.96 -16.56 3.03
C LYS A 210 -13.46 -17.36 4.24
N ILE A 211 -12.46 -16.85 4.97
CA ILE A 211 -11.95 -17.46 6.20
C ILE A 211 -13.07 -17.57 7.24
N ASN A 212 -13.82 -16.50 7.49
CA ASN A 212 -14.96 -16.54 8.43
C ASN A 212 -15.99 -17.64 8.05
N ILE A 213 -16.25 -17.83 6.75
CA ILE A 213 -17.13 -18.90 6.26
C ILE A 213 -16.51 -20.28 6.50
N ILE A 214 -15.19 -20.43 6.32
CA ILE A 214 -14.48 -21.70 6.58
C ILE A 214 -14.53 -22.03 8.07
N GLU A 215 -14.25 -21.08 8.95
CA GLU A 215 -14.32 -21.27 10.42
C GLU A 215 -15.71 -21.74 10.88
N GLN A 216 -16.78 -21.18 10.29
CA GLN A 216 -18.15 -21.64 10.56
C GLN A 216 -18.44 -23.05 10.01
N ARG A 217 -17.83 -23.42 8.88
CA ARG A 217 -18.00 -24.75 8.25
C ARG A 217 -17.16 -25.83 8.94
N TYR A 218 -16.09 -25.44 9.62
CA TYR A 218 -15.11 -26.31 10.25
C TYR A 218 -14.87 -25.88 11.71
N PRO A 219 -15.83 -26.13 12.62
CA PRO A 219 -15.65 -25.82 14.03
C PRO A 219 -14.47 -26.61 14.62
N VAL A 220 -13.61 -25.93 15.37
CA VAL A 220 -12.37 -26.52 15.94
C VAL A 220 -12.66 -27.80 16.73
N GLU A 221 -13.70 -27.79 17.56
CA GLU A 221 -14.07 -28.93 18.41
C GLU A 221 -14.47 -30.18 17.60
N GLU A 222 -14.92 -30.01 16.36
CA GLU A 222 -15.40 -31.11 15.52
C GLU A 222 -14.33 -31.64 14.58
N CYS A 223 -13.47 -30.75 14.05
CA CYS A 223 -12.55 -31.07 12.95
C CYS A 223 -11.06 -31.06 13.30
N ARG A 224 -10.67 -30.78 14.55
CA ARG A 224 -9.25 -30.75 14.94
C ARG A 224 -8.56 -32.09 14.64
N GLY A 225 -7.50 -32.04 13.85
CA GLY A 225 -6.73 -33.22 13.44
C GLY A 225 -7.42 -34.12 12.40
N LYS A 226 -8.54 -33.69 11.82
CA LYS A 226 -9.31 -34.46 10.84
C LYS A 226 -9.33 -33.75 9.49
N CYS A 227 -9.36 -34.52 8.40
CA CYS A 227 -9.42 -34.01 7.03
C CYS A 227 -10.78 -34.21 6.35
N ASP A 228 -11.82 -34.55 7.12
CA ASP A 228 -13.16 -34.74 6.55
C ASP A 228 -13.70 -33.45 5.92
N LYS A 229 -14.45 -33.60 4.82
CA LYS A 229 -15.17 -32.48 4.20
C LYS A 229 -16.21 -31.92 5.18
N TYR A 230 -16.44 -30.60 5.17
CA TYR A 230 -17.38 -29.91 6.08
C TYR A 230 -18.79 -30.52 6.15
N THR A 231 -19.20 -31.25 5.11
CA THR A 231 -20.46 -32.01 5.08
C THR A 231 -20.58 -33.05 6.21
N LYS A 232 -19.48 -33.43 6.88
CA LYS A 232 -19.50 -34.32 8.06
C LYS A 232 -19.71 -33.59 9.40
N TYR A 233 -19.48 -32.27 9.45
CA TYR A 233 -19.61 -31.45 10.67
C TYR A 233 -20.91 -30.65 10.68
N GLN A 234 -21.50 -30.45 9.50
CA GLN A 234 -22.81 -29.83 9.39
C GLN A 234 -23.92 -30.85 9.64
N VAL A 235 -24.34 -31.03 10.90
CA VAL A 235 -25.66 -31.57 11.19
C VAL A 235 -26.67 -30.43 11.01
N LEU A 236 -27.22 -30.33 9.79
CA LEU A 236 -28.48 -29.66 9.42
C LEU A 236 -28.96 -28.53 10.34
N SER A 237 -28.62 -27.28 10.04
CA SER A 237 -29.52 -26.17 10.37
C SER A 237 -30.67 -26.18 9.36
N LYS A 238 -31.74 -26.92 9.68
CA LYS A 238 -33.08 -26.65 9.15
C LYS A 238 -33.64 -25.38 9.76
#